data_AF-A0A392QJ99-F1
#
_entry.id   AF-A0A392QJ99-F1
#
_cell.length_a   1.000
_cell.length_b   1.000
_cell.length_c   1.000
_cell.angle_alpha   90.00
_cell.angle_beta   90.00
_cell.angle_gamma   90.00
#
_symmetry.space_group_name_H-M   'P 1'
#
loop_
_entity.id
_entity.type
_entity.pdbx_description
1 polymer ?
#
loop_
_entity_poly.entity_id
_entity_poly.type
_entity_poly.pdbx_seq_one_letter_code
_entity_poly.pdbx_strand_id
1 'polypeptide(L)' 'WAKESIQIACKWGYEGVKSGTTLAEDYFDSRMPYVMKRIAQGGIRLAMILNQVFGDSEEGFVAAT' A
#
# COMPACT_ATOMS: atom_id res chain seq x y z
N TRP A 1 5.98 -5.79 -1.59
CA TRP A 1 5.41 -4.42 -1.65
C TRP A 1 6.38 -3.41 -2.23
N ALA A 2 7.67 -3.48 -1.87
CA ALA A 2 8.71 -2.60 -2.42
C ALA A 2 8.79 -2.63 -3.96
N LYS A 3 8.76 -3.82 -4.58
CA LYS A 3 8.78 -3.98 -6.05
C LYS A 3 7.63 -3.23 -6.76
N GLU A 4 6.42 -3.32 -6.20
CA GLU A 4 5.26 -2.58 -6.72
C GLU A 4 5.44 -1.08 -6.55
N SER A 5 6.00 -0.65 -5.40
CA SER A 5 6.25 0.77 -5.12
C SER A 5 7.26 1.37 -6.11
N ILE A 6 8.39 0.68 -6.40
CA ILE A 6 9.37 1.20 -7.37
C ILE A 6 8.80 1.22 -8.79
N GLN A 7 7.99 0.22 -9.18
CA GLN A 7 7.31 0.24 -10.47
C GLN A 7 6.36 1.44 -10.63
N ILE A 8 5.60 1.77 -9.59
CA ILE A 8 4.71 2.94 -9.59
C ILE A 8 5.52 4.24 -9.58
N ALA A 9 6.60 4.31 -8.80
CA ALA A 9 7.45 5.48 -8.76
C ALA A 9 8.02 5.80 -10.14
N CYS A 10 8.61 4.81 -10.83
CA CYS A 10 9.13 5.01 -12.19
C CYS A 10 8.03 5.38 -13.18
N LYS A 11 6.93 4.63 -13.22
CA LYS A 11 5.91 4.77 -14.27
C LYS A 11 4.96 5.96 -14.08
N TRP A 12 4.67 6.32 -12.84
CA TRP A 12 3.62 7.31 -12.53
C TRP A 12 4.11 8.47 -11.67
N GLY A 13 5.21 8.29 -10.92
CA GLY A 13 5.80 9.35 -10.10
C GLY A 13 6.79 10.23 -10.87
N TYR A 14 7.83 9.63 -11.41
CA TYR A 14 8.91 10.37 -12.09
C TYR A 14 8.63 10.64 -13.57
N GLU A 15 7.84 9.78 -14.22
CA GLU A 15 7.53 9.89 -15.65
C GLU A 15 6.93 11.27 -16.00
N GLY A 16 7.64 12.00 -16.86
CA GLY A 16 7.22 13.32 -17.35
C GLY A 16 7.47 14.50 -16.39
N VAL A 17 7.99 14.29 -15.18
CA VAL A 17 8.27 15.36 -14.21
C VAL A 17 9.67 15.93 -14.41
N LYS A 18 9.81 17.26 -14.36
CA LYS A 18 11.10 17.96 -14.46
C LYS A 18 11.31 18.87 -13.26
N SER A 19 12.57 19.14 -12.91
CA SER A 19 12.87 20.08 -11.83
C SER A 19 12.37 21.49 -12.17
N GLY A 20 11.81 22.19 -11.17
CA GLY A 20 11.27 23.54 -11.33
C GLY A 20 9.89 23.62 -11.98
N THR A 21 9.26 22.50 -12.37
CA THR A 21 7.89 22.50 -12.90
C THR A 21 6.85 22.52 -11.78
N THR A 22 5.77 23.29 -11.97
CA THR A 22 4.58 23.20 -11.11
C THR A 22 3.69 22.07 -11.63
N LEU A 23 3.38 21.11 -10.76
CA LEU A 23 2.42 20.05 -11.02
C LEU A 23 1.05 20.49 -10.50
N ALA A 24 0.00 20.31 -11.32
CA ALA A 24 -1.34 20.76 -11.03
C ALA A 24 -2.36 19.65 -11.34
N GLU A 25 -3.55 20.03 -11.80
CA GLU A 25 -4.72 19.18 -11.97
C GLU A 25 -4.46 17.94 -12.84
N ASP A 26 -3.81 18.10 -14.00
CA ASP A 26 -3.46 16.98 -14.88
C ASP A 26 -2.63 15.90 -14.18
N TYR A 27 -1.66 16.31 -13.35
CA TYR A 27 -0.84 15.36 -12.59
C TYR A 27 -1.64 14.77 -11.43
N PHE A 28 -2.42 15.59 -10.73
CA PHE A 28 -3.25 15.16 -9.61
C PHE A 28 -4.28 14.11 -10.05
N ASP A 29 -5.13 14.42 -11.03
CA ASP A 29 -6.22 13.56 -11.47
C ASP A 29 -5.72 12.23 -12.03
N SER A 30 -4.63 12.27 -12.80
CA SER A 30 -4.05 11.06 -13.36
C SER A 30 -3.32 10.18 -12.33
N ARG A 31 -2.77 10.76 -11.24
CA ARG A 31 -2.00 9.99 -10.24
C ARG A 31 -2.82 9.58 -9.02
N MET A 32 -3.90 10.29 -8.71
CA MET A 32 -4.76 10.03 -7.55
C MET A 32 -5.25 8.57 -7.47
N PRO A 33 -5.69 7.91 -8.56
CA PRO A 33 -6.11 6.51 -8.49
C PRO A 33 -5.01 5.56 -8.00
N TYR A 34 -3.75 5.82 -8.30
CA TYR A 34 -2.63 5.00 -7.82
C TYR A 34 -2.37 5.20 -6.34
N VAL A 35 -2.46 6.45 -5.85
CA VAL A 35 -2.34 6.77 -4.43
C VAL A 35 -3.41 6.03 -3.63
N MET A 36 -4.68 6.18 -4.04
CA MET A 36 -5.81 5.52 -3.38
C MET A 36 -5.68 3.99 -3.37
N LYS A 37 -5.25 3.40 -4.49
CA LYS A 37 -4.97 1.97 -4.56
C LYS A 37 -3.89 1.53 -3.57
N ARG A 38 -2.81 2.30 -3.40
CA ARG A 38 -1.73 1.96 -2.45
C ARG A 38 -2.16 2.09 -0.99
N ILE A 39 -2.97 3.09 -0.66
CA ILE A 39 -3.58 3.22 0.68
C ILE A 39 -4.43 1.98 0.98
N ALA A 40 -5.35 1.62 0.07
CA ALA A 40 -6.20 0.45 0.24
C ALA A 40 -5.39 -0.85 0.36
N GLN A 41 -4.40 -1.07 -0.51
CA GLN A 41 -3.52 -2.23 -0.43
C GLN A 41 -2.74 -2.28 0.89
N GLY A 42 -2.27 -1.13 1.39
CA GLY A 42 -1.59 -1.03 2.68
C GLY A 42 -2.48 -1.46 3.83
N GLY A 43 -3.71 -0.92 3.90
CA GLY A 43 -4.68 -1.29 4.94
C GLY A 43 -5.03 -2.78 4.94
N ILE A 44 -5.33 -3.34 3.75
CA ILE A 44 -5.66 -4.77 3.62
C ILE A 44 -4.50 -5.66 4.05
N ARG A 45 -3.28 -5.35 3.60
CA ARG A 45 -2.08 -6.16 3.92
C ARG A 45 -1.69 -6.06 5.39
N LEU A 46 -1.84 -4.88 5.97
CA LEU A 46 -1.61 -4.69 7.40
C LEU A 46 -2.61 -5.52 8.21
N ALA A 47 -3.91 -5.39 7.91
CA ALA A 47 -4.95 -6.16 8.59
C ALA A 47 -4.72 -7.68 8.47
N MET A 48 -4.36 -8.16 7.26
CA MET A 48 -4.01 -9.56 7.04
C MET A 48 -2.85 -10.02 7.93
N ILE A 49 -1.78 -9.24 8.03
CA ILE A 49 -0.62 -9.59 8.87
C ILE A 49 -1.00 -9.58 10.35
N LEU A 50 -1.74 -8.58 10.81
CA LEU A 50 -2.19 -8.52 12.20
C LEU A 50 -3.07 -9.72 12.54
N ASN A 51 -4.01 -10.08 11.66
CA ASN A 51 -4.85 -11.25 11.83
C ASN A 51 -4.02 -12.55 11.87
N GLN A 52 -2.99 -12.68 11.03
CA GLN A 52 -2.11 -13.85 11.04
C GLN A 52 -1.28 -13.93 12.32
N VAL A 53 -0.78 -12.80 12.83
CA VAL A 53 0.09 -12.76 14.02
C VAL A 53 -0.70 -12.98 15.31
N PHE A 54 -1.94 -12.48 15.39
CA PHE A 54 -2.74 -12.48 16.61
C PHE A 54 -3.96 -13.43 16.58
N GLY A 55 -4.23 -14.09 15.45
CA GLY A 55 -5.43 -14.91 15.23
C GLY A 55 -5.43 -16.25 16.00
N ASP A 56 -4.27 -16.84 16.25
CA ASP A 56 -4.15 -18.20 16.83
C ASP A 56 -4.02 -18.18 18.36
N SER A 57 -4.92 -17.46 19.05
CA SER A 57 -4.91 -17.35 20.52
C SER A 57 -5.82 -18.37 21.24
N GLU A 58 -6.53 -19.26 20.55
CA GLU A 58 -7.65 -20.04 21.13
C GLU A 58 -7.58 -21.58 20.90
N GLU A 59 -6.40 -22.18 20.64
CA GLU A 59 -6.29 -23.67 20.60
C GLU A 59 -5.25 -24.27 21.57
N GLY A 60 -4.51 -23.45 22.32
CA GLY A 60 -3.41 -23.92 23.18
C GLY A 60 -3.72 -24.15 24.67
N PHE A 61 -4.91 -23.78 25.16
CA PHE A 61 -5.18 -23.74 26.62
C PHE A 61 -6.36 -24.59 27.11
N VAL A 62 -7.07 -25.32 26.24
CA VAL A 62 -8.27 -26.09 26.63
C VAL A 62 -7.99 -27.60 26.80
N ALA A 63 -6.80 -28.10 26.48
CA ALA A 63 -6.48 -29.53 26.55
C ALA A 63 -5.58 -29.93 27.75
N ALA A 64 -5.90 -29.45 28.95
CA ALA A 64 -5.33 -29.97 30.19
C ALA A 64 -6.40 -30.01 31.29
N THR A 65 -7.30 -31.00 31.20
CA THR A 65 -8.18 -31.45 32.29
C THR A 65 -7.95 -32.93 32.54
#